data_AF-A0A925HJQ5-F1
#
_entry.id   AF-A0A925HJQ5-F1
#
_cell.length_a   1.000
_cell.length_b   1.000
_cell.length_c   1.000
_cell.angle_alpha   90.00
_cell.angle_beta   90.00
_cell.angle_gamma   90.00
#
_symmetry.space_group_name_H-M   'P 1'
#
loop_
_entity.id
_entity.type
_entity.pdbx_description
1 polymer ?
#
loop_
_entity_poly.entity_id
_entity_poly.type
_entity_poly.pdbx_seq_one_letter_code
_entity_poly.pdbx_strand_id
1 'polypeptide(L)'
;MRYGVTKTVAFVPKGLQRQRAKRCEQERVGTIPRVSRLMALAIQIQERIDRGELKDYAEVARVSHLTRARLTQIMNLLALAPSVQEELLFLPPTTSGRDRITERAMRSIAVNLNWSAQKRDFRAAWSRTQSHEVFDANFHNSPPHECR
;
A
#
# COMPACT_ATOMS: atom_id res chain seq x y z
N MET A 1 -50.07 2.66 -35.40
CA MET A 1 -49.16 1.52 -35.12
C MET A 1 -47.73 2.06 -35.12
N ARG A 2 -46.98 1.78 -34.04
CA ARG A 2 -45.51 1.82 -33.88
C ARG A 2 -44.82 3.16 -33.55
N TYR A 3 -44.45 3.20 -32.27
CA TYR A 3 -43.76 4.16 -31.42
C TYR A 3 -42.39 4.64 -31.91
N GLY A 4 -42.10 5.91 -31.65
CA GLY A 4 -40.78 6.51 -31.80
C GLY A 4 -39.80 6.03 -30.74
N VAL A 5 -38.57 5.74 -31.17
CA VAL A 5 -37.45 5.37 -30.30
C VAL A 5 -36.79 6.65 -29.81
N THR A 6 -36.95 6.98 -28.54
CA THR A 6 -36.16 8.03 -27.88
C THR A 6 -34.75 7.51 -27.65
N LYS A 7 -33.77 7.99 -28.43
CA LYS A 7 -32.35 7.80 -28.11
C LYS A 7 -32.03 8.62 -26.85
N THR A 8 -31.99 7.95 -25.70
CA THR A 8 -31.40 8.53 -24.50
C THR A 8 -29.89 8.52 -24.68
N VAL A 9 -29.32 9.64 -25.11
CA VAL A 9 -27.87 9.84 -25.13
C VAL A 9 -27.47 10.18 -23.69
N ALA A 10 -26.93 9.21 -22.97
CA ALA A 10 -26.42 9.42 -21.62
C ALA A 10 -25.22 10.39 -21.69
N PHE A 11 -25.40 11.60 -21.18
CA PHE A 11 -24.33 12.58 -21.00
C PHE A 11 -23.43 12.12 -19.85
N VAL A 12 -22.32 11.46 -20.16
CA VAL A 12 -21.28 11.13 -19.18
C VAL A 12 -20.31 12.31 -19.09
N PRO A 13 -20.17 13.00 -17.95
CA PRO A 13 -19.28 14.15 -17.83
C PRO A 13 -17.82 13.71 -18.06
N LYS A 14 -17.11 14.44 -18.94
CA LYS A 14 -15.71 14.18 -19.37
C LYS A 14 -14.71 13.97 -18.22
N GLY A 15 -14.98 14.49 -17.03
CA GLY A 15 -14.13 14.32 -15.84
C GLY A 15 -14.08 12.89 -15.31
N LEU A 16 -15.17 12.12 -15.43
CA LEU A 16 -15.27 10.75 -14.91
C LEU A 16 -14.51 9.75 -15.81
N GLN A 17 -14.46 10.02 -17.11
CA GLN A 17 -13.75 9.20 -18.10
C GLN A 17 -12.23 9.26 -17.91
N ARG A 18 -11.67 10.44 -17.61
CA ARG A 18 -10.24 10.59 -17.26
C ARG A 18 -9.86 9.88 -15.95
N GLN A 19 -10.75 9.90 -14.95
CA GLN A 19 -10.51 9.19 -13.68
C GLN A 19 -10.57 7.67 -13.84
N ARG A 20 -11.50 7.15 -14.67
CA ARG A 20 -11.57 5.73 -14.99
C ARG A 20 -10.35 5.26 -15.77
N ALA A 21 -9.91 6.01 -16.78
CA ALA A 21 -8.70 5.68 -17.54
C ALA A 21 -7.43 5.68 -16.66
N LYS A 22 -7.27 6.68 -15.76
CA LYS A 22 -6.18 6.66 -14.76
C LYS A 22 -6.25 5.47 -13.82
N ARG A 23 -7.46 5.10 -13.38
CA ARG A 23 -7.64 3.94 -12.49
C ARG A 23 -7.31 2.62 -13.19
N CYS A 24 -7.71 2.44 -14.44
CA CYS A 24 -7.35 1.26 -15.23
C CYS A 24 -5.84 1.19 -15.52
N GLU A 25 -5.18 2.32 -15.77
CA GLU A 25 -3.71 2.37 -15.91
C GLU A 25 -3.01 2.04 -14.58
N GLN A 26 -3.52 2.57 -13.46
CA GLN A 26 -3.04 2.23 -12.12
C GLN A 26 -3.28 0.77 -11.75
N GLU A 27 -4.34 0.16 -12.29
CA GLU A 27 -4.64 -1.27 -12.17
C GLU A 27 -3.64 -2.12 -12.97
N ARG A 28 -3.10 -1.59 -14.08
CA ARG A 28 -2.08 -2.27 -14.90
C ARG A 28 -0.66 -2.20 -14.31
N VAL A 29 -0.31 -1.07 -13.70
CA VAL A 29 1.05 -0.83 -13.14
C VAL A 29 1.12 -1.22 -11.65
N GLY A 30 -0.02 -1.32 -10.98
CA GLY A 30 -0.12 -1.57 -9.54
C GLY A 30 0.32 -0.37 -8.70
N THR A 31 -0.27 -0.23 -7.51
CA THR A 31 0.06 0.85 -6.57
C THR A 31 0.99 0.33 -5.47
N ILE A 32 1.98 1.14 -5.06
CA ILE A 32 2.84 0.81 -3.92
C ILE A 32 1.96 0.62 -2.67
N PRO A 33 2.04 -0.55 -1.99
CA PRO A 33 1.24 -0.83 -0.81
C PRO A 33 1.40 0.28 0.24
N ARG A 34 0.31 0.65 0.91
CA ARG A 34 0.36 1.72 1.91
C ARG A 34 1.32 1.41 3.04
N VAL A 35 1.39 0.13 3.46
CA VAL A 35 2.31 -0.30 4.52
C VAL A 35 3.77 -0.04 4.14
N SER A 36 4.15 -0.27 2.89
CA SER A 36 5.50 0.00 2.37
C SER A 36 5.82 1.49 2.41
N ARG A 37 4.88 2.35 1.98
CA ARG A 37 5.04 3.80 2.09
C ARG A 37 5.17 4.28 3.53
N LEU A 38 4.42 3.69 4.46
CA LEU A 38 4.51 4.02 5.87
C LEU A 38 5.82 3.55 6.50
N MET A 39 6.34 2.38 6.09
CA MET A 39 7.65 1.91 6.53
C MET A 39 8.77 2.84 6.05
N ALA A 40 8.77 3.19 4.76
CA ALA A 40 9.74 4.14 4.21
C ALA A 40 9.68 5.50 4.92
N LEU A 41 8.46 5.98 5.21
CA LEU A 41 8.26 7.21 5.97
C LEU A 41 8.82 7.11 7.40
N ALA A 42 8.63 5.98 8.08
CA ALA A 42 9.16 5.76 9.43
C ALA A 42 10.69 5.81 9.45
N ILE A 43 11.34 5.13 8.49
CA ILE A 43 12.80 5.14 8.34
C ILE A 43 13.29 6.57 8.09
N GLN A 44 12.66 7.29 7.15
CA GLN A 44 13.02 8.67 6.85
C GLN A 44 12.89 9.60 8.06
N ILE A 45 11.82 9.46 8.85
CA ILE A 45 11.65 10.26 10.08
C ILE A 45 12.75 9.95 11.09
N GLN A 46 13.04 8.67 11.31
CA GLN A 46 14.06 8.25 12.26
C GLN A 46 15.43 8.82 11.88
N GLU A 47 15.82 8.71 10.61
CA GLU A 47 17.07 9.28 10.12
C GLU A 47 17.17 10.80 10.33
N ARG A 48 16.07 11.54 10.10
CA ARG A 48 16.06 13.00 10.32
C ARG A 48 16.21 13.37 11.79
N ILE A 49 15.66 12.56 12.70
CA ILE A 49 15.85 12.72 14.13
C ILE A 49 17.30 12.40 14.51
N ASP A 50 17.85 11.31 13.97
CA ASP A 50 19.24 10.91 14.23
C ASP A 50 20.25 11.95 13.71
N ARG A 51 19.93 12.63 12.59
CA ARG A 51 20.70 13.77 12.06
C ARG A 51 20.47 15.09 12.83
N GLY A 52 19.55 15.12 13.78
CA GLY A 52 19.20 16.31 14.55
C GLY A 52 18.41 17.38 13.78
N GLU A 53 17.89 17.06 12.59
CA GLU A 53 17.03 17.95 11.80
C GLU A 53 15.66 18.16 12.46
N LEU A 54 15.20 17.14 13.22
CA LEU A 54 13.95 17.15 13.98
C LEU A 54 14.26 16.75 15.43
N LYS A 55 13.83 17.57 16.39
CA LYS A 55 14.15 17.42 17.81
C LYS A 55 13.42 16.24 18.45
N ASP A 56 12.15 16.07 18.12
CA ASP A 56 11.30 15.05 18.72
C ASP A 56 10.09 14.68 17.84
N TYR A 57 9.37 13.65 18.26
CA TYR A 57 8.13 13.23 17.60
C TYR A 57 7.01 14.29 17.66
N ALA A 58 7.06 15.24 18.61
CA ALA A 58 6.08 16.31 18.67
C ALA A 58 6.30 17.34 17.56
N GLU A 59 7.55 17.64 17.21
CA GLU A 59 7.95 18.47 16.09
C GLU A 59 7.57 17.80 14.76
N VAL A 60 7.90 16.51 14.61
CA VAL A 60 7.51 15.74 13.43
C VAL A 60 5.99 15.80 13.20
N ALA A 61 5.19 15.61 14.26
CA ALA A 61 3.73 15.66 14.17
C ALA A 61 3.22 17.04 13.70
N ARG A 62 3.83 18.14 14.18
CA ARG A 62 3.48 19.50 13.75
C ARG A 62 3.82 19.74 12.27
N VAL A 63 5.01 19.32 11.83
CA VAL A 63 5.49 19.51 10.44
C VAL A 63 4.74 18.62 9.45
N SER A 64 4.46 17.37 9.82
CA SER A 64 3.77 16.39 8.95
C SER A 64 2.25 16.49 8.99
N HIS A 65 1.68 17.36 9.84
CA HIS A 65 0.24 17.48 10.12
C HIS A 65 -0.41 16.15 10.56
N LEU A 66 0.38 15.23 11.10
CA LEU A 66 -0.11 13.98 11.67
C LEU A 66 -0.45 14.18 13.14
N THR A 67 -1.50 13.51 13.62
CA THR A 67 -1.71 13.42 15.07
C THR A 67 -0.55 12.65 15.70
N ARG A 68 -0.19 12.99 16.94
CA ARG A 68 0.85 12.25 17.69
C ARG A 68 0.56 10.75 17.72
N ALA A 69 -0.69 10.37 17.99
CA ALA A 69 -1.10 8.98 17.99
C ALA A 69 -0.85 8.28 16.64
N ARG A 70 -1.12 8.94 15.50
CA ARG A 70 -0.86 8.34 14.19
C ARG A 70 0.64 8.22 13.91
N LEU A 71 1.42 9.23 14.27
CA LEU A 71 2.87 9.17 14.17
C LEU A 71 3.43 8.00 14.98
N THR A 72 3.02 7.82 16.24
CA THR A 72 3.42 6.68 17.06
C THR A 72 3.09 5.34 16.40
N GLN A 73 1.91 5.20 15.79
CA GLN A 73 1.57 3.96 15.06
C GLN A 73 2.52 3.66 13.90
N ILE A 74 2.97 4.71 13.20
CA ILE A 74 3.92 4.59 12.09
C ILE A 74 5.31 4.24 12.64
N MET A 75 5.77 4.92 13.69
CA MET A 75 7.07 4.66 14.30
C MET A 75 7.18 3.26 14.91
N ASN A 76 6.06 2.71 15.41
CA ASN A 76 6.04 1.33 15.91
C ASN A 76 6.36 0.28 14.85
N LEU A 77 6.31 0.61 13.55
CA LEU A 77 6.76 -0.29 12.49
C LEU A 77 8.27 -0.56 12.56
N LEU A 78 9.07 0.36 13.12
CA LEU A 78 10.52 0.18 13.29
C LEU A 78 10.87 -0.88 14.36
N ALA A 79 9.91 -1.29 15.18
CA ALA A 79 10.11 -2.39 16.15
C ALA A 79 10.01 -3.79 15.52
N LEU A 80 9.68 -3.87 14.21
CA LEU A 80 9.71 -5.11 13.46
C LEU A 80 11.16 -5.58 13.23
N ALA A 81 11.36 -6.88 13.08
CA ALA A 81 12.63 -7.48 12.73
C ALA A 81 13.15 -6.89 11.40
N PRO A 82 14.46 -6.59 11.26
CA PRO A 82 15.00 -5.95 10.06
C PRO A 82 14.64 -6.65 8.75
N SER A 83 14.72 -7.99 8.72
CA SER A 83 14.27 -8.80 7.57
C SER A 83 12.80 -8.57 7.20
N VAL A 84 11.91 -8.41 8.17
CA VAL A 84 10.49 -8.10 7.92
C VAL A 84 10.33 -6.67 7.40
N GLN A 85 11.16 -5.72 7.85
CA GLN A 85 11.14 -4.36 7.34
C GLN A 85 11.53 -4.30 5.86
N GLU A 86 12.58 -5.04 5.48
CA GLU A 86 12.99 -5.19 4.08
C GLU A 86 11.88 -5.83 3.24
N GLU A 87 11.29 -6.94 3.70
CA GLU A 87 10.17 -7.59 3.01
C GLU A 87 8.97 -6.64 2.83
N LEU A 88 8.70 -5.77 3.80
CA LEU A 88 7.65 -4.74 3.70
C LEU A 88 7.96 -3.66 2.65
N LEU A 89 9.22 -3.28 2.47
CA LEU A 89 9.62 -2.27 1.48
C LEU A 89 9.54 -2.82 0.04
N PHE A 90 9.83 -4.11 -0.14
CA PHE A 90 9.85 -4.77 -1.45
C PHE A 90 8.60 -5.61 -1.73
N LEU A 91 7.47 -5.29 -1.09
CA LEU A 91 6.20 -5.94 -1.40
C LEU A 91 5.79 -5.73 -2.87
N PRO A 92 5.19 -6.75 -3.52
CA PRO A 92 4.64 -6.57 -4.84
C PRO A 92 3.60 -5.44 -4.87
N PRO A 93 3.54 -4.66 -5.96
CA PRO A 93 2.51 -3.65 -6.15
C PRO A 93 1.11 -4.23 -5.97
N THR A 94 0.21 -3.46 -5.36
CA THR A 94 -1.20 -3.84 -5.26
C THR A 94 -1.91 -3.50 -6.57
N THR A 95 -2.21 -4.53 -7.35
CA THR A 95 -2.82 -4.44 -8.68
C THR A 95 -4.31 -4.09 -8.61
N SER A 96 -5.04 -4.64 -7.64
CA SER A 96 -6.48 -4.38 -7.47
C SER A 96 -6.90 -4.46 -6.00
N GLY A 97 -7.94 -3.69 -5.64
CA GLY A 97 -8.55 -3.76 -4.31
C GLY A 97 -7.76 -3.10 -3.18
N ARG A 98 -7.83 -3.72 -1.98
CA ARG A 98 -7.15 -3.24 -0.76
C ARG A 98 -5.78 -3.90 -0.63
N ASP A 99 -4.87 -3.23 0.07
CA ASP A 99 -3.56 -3.78 0.38
C ASP A 99 -3.67 -5.17 1.05
N ARG A 100 -2.85 -6.10 0.57
CA ARG A 100 -2.72 -7.48 1.07
C ARG A 100 -2.38 -7.53 2.55
N ILE A 101 -1.46 -6.66 2.96
CA ILE A 101 -1.06 -6.48 4.35
C ILE A 101 -1.56 -5.11 4.82
N THR A 102 -2.29 -5.11 5.93
CA THR A 102 -2.69 -3.87 6.59
C THR A 102 -1.65 -3.45 7.64
N GLU A 103 -1.50 -2.15 7.82
CA GLU A 103 -0.66 -1.58 8.88
C GLU A 103 -1.07 -2.07 10.28
N ARG A 104 -2.37 -2.25 10.53
CA ARG A 104 -2.87 -2.78 11.81
C ARG A 104 -2.34 -4.19 12.10
N ALA A 105 -2.25 -5.05 11.09
CA ALA A 105 -1.70 -6.39 11.25
C ALA A 105 -0.20 -6.32 11.61
N MET A 106 0.56 -5.47 10.92
CA MET A 106 1.98 -5.27 11.20
C MET A 106 2.23 -4.73 12.60
N ARG A 107 1.40 -3.78 13.06
CA ARG A 107 1.46 -3.28 14.43
C ARG A 107 1.16 -4.36 15.47
N SER A 108 0.26 -5.29 15.20
CA SER A 108 0.02 -6.43 16.10
C SER A 108 1.25 -7.34 16.22
N ILE A 109 2.01 -7.50 15.13
CA ILE A 109 3.23 -8.31 15.11
C ILE A 109 4.36 -7.58 15.84
N ALA A 110 4.48 -6.26 15.64
CA ALA A 110 5.51 -5.42 16.26
C ALA A 110 5.46 -5.38 17.79
N VAL A 111 4.33 -5.74 18.41
CA VAL A 111 4.21 -5.85 19.88
C VAL A 111 5.07 -6.98 20.45
N ASN A 112 5.35 -8.03 19.67
CA ASN A 112 6.12 -9.17 20.14
C ASN A 112 7.63 -8.85 20.12
N LEU A 113 8.32 -8.94 21.25
CA LEU A 113 9.77 -8.67 21.34
C LEU A 113 10.64 -9.75 20.67
N ASN A 114 10.09 -10.94 20.38
CA ASN A 114 10.83 -12.03 19.75
C ASN A 114 10.74 -11.96 18.22
N TRP A 115 11.85 -11.60 17.57
CA TRP A 115 11.94 -11.50 16.10
C TRP A 115 11.65 -12.81 15.35
N SER A 116 11.96 -13.98 15.92
CA SER A 116 11.64 -15.26 15.30
C SER A 116 10.14 -15.51 15.28
N ALA A 117 9.43 -15.11 16.35
CA ALA A 117 7.98 -15.13 16.39
C ALA A 117 7.37 -14.12 15.40
N GLN A 118 7.92 -12.90 15.33
CA GLN A 118 7.47 -11.89 14.36
C GLN A 118 7.55 -12.39 12.91
N LYS A 119 8.69 -13.00 12.52
CA LYS A 119 8.87 -13.57 11.17
C LYS A 119 7.85 -14.66 10.85
N ARG A 120 7.57 -15.56 11.80
CA ARG A 120 6.58 -16.61 11.62
C ARG A 120 5.17 -16.02 11.44
N ASP A 121 4.81 -15.06 12.28
CA ASP A 121 3.47 -14.45 12.26
C ASP A 121 3.28 -13.59 10.99
N PHE A 122 4.35 -12.92 10.53
CA PHE A 122 4.40 -12.24 9.23
C PHE A 122 4.18 -13.21 8.07
N ARG A 123 4.93 -14.32 8.03
CA ARG A 123 4.75 -15.37 6.99
C ARG A 123 3.33 -15.93 7.00
N ALA A 124 2.74 -16.14 8.17
CA ALA A 124 1.37 -16.60 8.30
C ALA A 124 0.35 -15.55 7.82
N ALA A 125 0.60 -14.25 8.04
CA ALA A 125 -0.24 -13.18 7.49
C ALA A 125 -0.12 -13.08 5.96
N TRP A 126 1.09 -13.30 5.44
CA TRP A 126 1.37 -13.25 4.01
C TRP A 126 0.80 -14.46 3.25
N SER A 127 0.95 -15.67 3.80
CA SER A 127 0.48 -16.91 3.16
C SER A 127 -1.05 -16.98 3.04
N ARG A 128 -1.78 -16.48 4.05
CA ARG A 128 -3.25 -16.31 3.97
C ARG A 128 -3.69 -15.45 2.79
N THR A 129 -2.80 -14.59 2.32
CA THR A 129 -3.07 -13.69 1.21
C THR A 129 -2.59 -14.23 -0.14
N GLN A 130 -1.60 -15.14 -0.15
CA GLN A 130 -1.07 -15.76 -1.37
C GLN A 130 -1.98 -16.84 -1.98
N SER A 131 -2.93 -17.42 -1.23
CA SER A 131 -3.81 -18.50 -1.74
C SER A 131 -4.73 -18.10 -2.91
N HIS A 132 -4.68 -16.84 -3.37
CA HIS A 132 -5.46 -16.33 -4.50
C HIS A 132 -4.61 -16.03 -5.76
N GLU A 133 -3.28 -16.23 -5.74
CA GLU A 133 -2.40 -15.82 -6.85
C GLU A 133 -1.28 -16.83 -7.16
N VAL A 134 -1.61 -17.91 -7.86
CA VAL A 134 -0.59 -18.83 -8.40
C VAL A 134 -0.25 -18.52 -9.88
N PHE A 135 -0.81 -17.48 -10.53
CA PHE A 135 -0.73 -17.41 -12.00
C PHE A 135 0.07 -16.27 -12.67
N ASP A 136 0.46 -15.18 -12.03
CA ASP A 136 1.07 -14.05 -12.79
C ASP A 136 2.53 -13.73 -12.40
N ALA A 137 3.35 -14.77 -12.18
CA ALA A 137 4.80 -14.62 -11.98
C ALA A 137 5.63 -14.55 -13.28
N ASN A 138 5.01 -14.52 -14.46
CA ASN A 138 5.71 -14.44 -15.76
C ASN A 138 5.72 -13.02 -16.36
N PHE A 139 6.13 -12.02 -15.58
CA PHE A 139 6.10 -10.61 -16.02
C PHE A 139 7.31 -10.16 -16.87
N HIS A 140 8.05 -11.07 -17.52
CA HIS A 140 9.21 -10.70 -18.36
C HIS A 140 9.05 -10.94 -19.87
N ASN A 141 7.90 -11.39 -20.37
CA ASN A 141 7.59 -11.33 -21.80
C ASN A 141 6.11 -11.62 -22.06
N SER A 142 5.28 -10.58 -22.27
CA SER A 142 4.03 -10.73 -23.02
C SER A 142 3.64 -9.42 -23.74
N PRO A 143 3.25 -9.50 -25.02
CA PRO A 143 2.99 -8.34 -25.87
C PRO A 143 1.68 -7.62 -25.48
N PRO A 144 1.49 -6.36 -25.90
CA PRO A 144 0.36 -5.54 -25.44
C PRO A 144 -0.97 -6.09 -25.98
N HIS A 145 -1.86 -6.52 -25.09
CA HIS A 145 -3.23 -6.85 -25.44
C HIS A 145 -4.08 -5.57 -25.40
N GLU A 146 -4.69 -5.25 -26.54
CA GLU A 146 -5.60 -4.12 -26.76
C GLU A 146 -6.85 -4.22 -25.87
N CYS A 147 -7.21 -3.11 -25.22
CA CYS A 147 -8.45 -2.98 -24.47
C CYS A 147 -9.60 -2.72 -25.44
N ARG A 148 -10.65 -3.55 -25.39
CA ARG A 148 -11.94 -3.31 -26.06
C ARG A 148 -13.04 -3.04 -25.03
#